data_AF-A0A660YP05-F1
#
_entry.id   AF-A0A660YP05-F1
#
_cell.length_a   1.000
_cell.length_b   1.000
_cell.length_c   1.000
_cell.angle_alpha   90.00
_cell.angle_beta   90.00
_cell.angle_gamma   90.00
#
_symmetry.space_group_name_H-M   'P 1'
#
loop_
_entity.id
_entity.type
_entity.pdbx_description
1 polymer ?
#
loop_
_entity_poly.entity_id
_entity_poly.type
_entity_poly.pdbx_seq_one_letter_code
_entity_poly.pdbx_strand_id
1 'polypeptide(L)' 'MVPIYWIEALKNVKHKTRQKKKMHHKVMNSLQWWSYPKTIARLKNMSEETGIFLVEVSLEYTSQIYPVCSFRD' A
#
# COMPACT_ATOMS: atom_id res chain seq x y z
N MET A 1 -15.21 -13.60 -18.02
CA MET A 1 -14.24 -12.50 -17.86
C MET A 1 -13.86 -12.47 -16.38
N VAL A 2 -12.58 -12.63 -16.06
CA VAL A 2 -12.11 -12.63 -14.66
C VAL A 2 -11.86 -11.18 -14.24
N PRO A 3 -12.45 -10.69 -13.13
CA PRO A 3 -12.20 -9.33 -12.66
C PRO A 3 -10.76 -9.19 -12.13
N ILE A 4 -10.14 -8.06 -12.44
CA ILE A 4 -8.78 -7.70 -12.01
C ILE A 4 -8.85 -6.50 -11.08
N TYR A 5 -8.13 -6.57 -9.96
CA TYR A 5 -8.01 -5.49 -8.98
C TYR A 5 -6.54 -5.13 -8.76
N TRP A 6 -6.25 -3.84 -8.74
CA TRP A 6 -4.91 -3.30 -8.50
C TRP A 6 -4.80 -2.80 -7.06
N ILE A 7 -3.73 -3.19 -6.38
CA ILE A 7 -3.46 -2.80 -4.99
C ILE A 7 -2.04 -2.29 -4.87
N GLU A 8 -1.84 -1.23 -4.11
CA GLU A 8 -0.52 -0.67 -3.85
C GLU A 8 0.27 -1.51 -2.83
N ALA A 9 1.49 -1.92 -3.14
CA ALA A 9 2.31 -2.74 -2.25
C ALA A 9 3.00 -1.94 -1.13
N LEU A 10 2.32 -1.71 0.00
CA LEU A 10 2.85 -0.99 1.21
C LEU A 10 3.90 -1.75 2.04
N LYS A 11 4.67 -2.65 1.43
CA LYS A 11 5.60 -3.57 2.10
C LYS A 11 6.77 -2.88 2.82
N ASN A 12 7.09 -1.63 2.48
CA ASN A 12 8.31 -0.94 2.92
C ASN A 12 8.07 0.52 3.38
N VAL A 13 6.92 0.82 4.01
CA VAL A 13 6.71 2.14 4.64
C VAL A 13 7.81 2.35 5.68
N LYS A 14 8.85 3.12 5.33
CA LYS A 14 10.15 3.10 5.99
C LYS A 14 10.00 3.47 7.48
N HIS A 15 10.25 2.51 8.36
CA HIS A 15 10.40 2.73 9.80
C HIS A 15 11.62 3.61 10.18
N LYS A 16 12.47 3.95 9.19
CA LYS A 16 13.65 4.80 9.35
C LYS A 16 13.60 5.89 8.29
N THR A 17 13.31 7.12 8.71
CA THR A 17 13.43 8.29 7.83
C THR A 17 14.88 8.49 7.37
N ARG A 18 15.08 9.24 6.28
CA ARG A 18 16.37 9.50 5.58
C ARG A 18 17.52 9.95 6.51
N GLN A 19 17.23 10.38 7.74
CA GLN A 19 18.19 10.84 8.74
C GLN A 19 18.31 9.94 10.00
N LYS A 20 17.94 8.65 9.95
CA LYS A 20 17.88 7.78 11.15
C LYS A 20 16.97 8.33 12.27
N LYS A 21 16.11 9.31 11.96
CA LYS A 21 15.17 9.87 12.93
C LYS A 21 14.02 8.88 13.13
N LYS A 22 13.70 8.62 14.40
CA LYS A 22 12.50 7.87 14.79
C LYS A 22 11.28 8.59 14.17
N MET A 23 10.35 7.83 13.59
CA MET A 23 9.08 8.41 13.15
C MET A 23 8.40 9.08 14.34
N HIS A 24 7.69 10.18 14.08
CA HIS A 24 6.94 10.87 15.12
C HIS A 24 5.92 9.91 15.76
N HIS A 25 5.79 9.94 17.08
CA HIS A 25 4.96 8.98 17.83
C HIS A 25 3.51 8.91 17.32
N LYS A 26 2.91 10.04 16.90
CA LYS A 26 1.56 10.05 16.30
C LYS A 26 1.49 9.21 15.02
N VAL A 27 2.49 9.33 14.14
CA VAL A 27 2.55 8.57 12.88
C VAL A 27 2.75 7.09 13.18
N MET A 28 3.66 6.76 14.12
CA MET A 28 3.87 5.38 14.55
C MET A 28 2.60 4.77 15.15
N ASN A 29 1.88 5.53 15.98
CA ASN A 29 0.62 5.08 16.54
C ASN A 29 -0.41 4.82 15.44
N SER A 30 -0.59 5.71 14.47
CA SER A 30 -1.49 5.45 13.35
C SER A 30 -1.11 4.20 12.56
N LEU A 31 0.19 3.98 12.32
CA LEU A 31 0.69 2.79 11.63
C LEU A 31 0.48 1.50 12.44
N GLN A 32 0.58 1.55 13.78
CA GLN A 32 0.39 0.38 14.64
C GLN A 32 -1.06 -0.13 14.60
N TRP A 33 -2.02 0.79 14.44
CA TRP A 33 -3.43 0.46 14.29
C TRP A 33 -3.77 0.01 12.87
N TRP A 34 -2.91 0.31 11.91
CA TRP A 34 -3.14 -0.04 10.52
C TRP A 34 -2.85 -1.52 10.27
N SER A 35 -3.94 -2.29 10.12
CA SER A 35 -3.88 -3.74 9.92
C SER A 35 -3.53 -4.15 8.49
N TYR A 36 -2.86 -3.28 7.72
CA TYR A 36 -2.63 -3.45 6.29
C TYR A 36 -2.11 -4.85 5.89
N PRO A 37 -1.05 -5.40 6.52
CA PRO A 37 -0.55 -6.72 6.16
C PRO A 37 -1.60 -7.83 6.34
N LYS A 38 -2.42 -7.73 7.40
CA LYS A 38 -3.49 -8.69 7.68
C LYS A 38 -4.64 -8.56 6.68
N THR A 39 -5.01 -7.32 6.33
CA THR A 39 -6.08 -7.05 5.36
C THR A 39 -5.71 -7.57 3.98
N ILE A 40 -4.48 -7.33 3.51
CA ILE A 40 -4.03 -7.84 2.20
C ILE A 40 -3.92 -9.37 2.19
N ALA A 41 -3.41 -9.99 3.25
CA ALA A 41 -3.37 -11.44 3.34
C ALA A 41 -4.77 -12.05 3.24
N ARG A 42 -5.73 -11.49 3.97
CA ARG A 42 -7.14 -11.94 3.89
C ARG A 42 -7.72 -11.72 2.50
N LEU A 43 -7.46 -10.57 1.89
CA LEU A 43 -7.97 -10.23 0.57
C LEU A 43 -7.42 -11.15 -0.52
N LYS A 44 -6.15 -11.55 -0.43
CA LYS A 44 -5.54 -12.55 -1.33
C LYS A 44 -6.23 -13.90 -1.23
N ASN A 45 -6.41 -14.41 -0.02
CA ASN A 45 -7.10 -15.68 0.19
C ASN A 45 -8.52 -15.64 -0.41
N MET A 46 -9.27 -14.56 -0.13
CA MET A 46 -10.62 -14.39 -0.68
C MET A 46 -10.63 -14.24 -2.21
N SER A 47 -9.62 -13.59 -2.78
CA SER A 47 -9.51 -13.42 -4.23
C SER A 47 -9.24 -14.74 -4.95
N GLU A 48 -8.44 -15.62 -4.36
CA GLU A 48 -8.18 -16.97 -4.88
C GLU A 48 -9.47 -17.81 -4.87
N GLU A 49 -10.25 -17.73 -3.78
CA GLU A 49 -11.53 -18.45 -3.66
C GLU A 49 -12.61 -17.95 -4.64
N THR A 50 -12.62 -16.64 -4.93
CA THR A 50 -13.64 -16.01 -5.78
C THR A 50 -13.25 -15.91 -7.25
N GLY A 51 -12.05 -16.36 -7.61
CA GLY A 51 -11.53 -16.25 -8.97
C GLY A 51 -11.27 -14.80 -9.40
N ILE A 52 -10.89 -13.94 -8.46
CA ILE A 52 -10.48 -12.55 -8.70
C ILE A 52 -8.96 -12.50 -8.80
N PHE A 53 -8.42 -11.78 -9.79
CA PHE A 53 -6.98 -11.60 -9.91
C PHE A 53 -6.51 -10.32 -9.23
N LEU A 54 -5.66 -10.44 -8.22
CA LEU A 54 -5.05 -9.32 -7.51
C LEU A 54 -3.65 -9.02 -8.06
N VAL A 55 -3.45 -7.78 -8.49
CA VAL A 55 -2.16 -7.27 -8.98
C VAL A 55 -1.59 -6.27 -7.98
N GLU A 56 -0.43 -6.57 -7.43
CA GLU A 56 0.32 -5.63 -6.60
C GLU A 56 1.13 -4.65 -7.46
N VAL A 57 0.98 -3.35 -7.22
CA VAL A 57 1.65 -2.26 -7.92
C VAL A 57 2.65 -1.58 -6.98
N SER A 58 3.81 -1.15 -7.50
CA SER A 58 4.77 -0.41 -6.69
C SER A 58 4.24 0.97 -6.31
N LEU A 59 4.58 1.41 -5.10
CA LEU A 59 4.14 2.67 -4.49
C LEU A 59 4.92 3.90 -4.93
N GLU A 60 5.83 3.76 -5.89
CA GLU A 60 6.71 4.86 -6.23
C GLU A 60 5.89 6.00 -6.85
N TYR A 61 5.64 7.01 -6.01
CA TYR A 61 5.01 8.28 -6.37
C TYR A 61 3.53 8.20 -6.75
N THR A 62 2.83 7.10 -6.47
CA THR A 62 1.39 6.93 -6.79
C THR A 62 0.51 8.02 -6.17
N SER A 63 0.87 8.51 -4.98
CA SER A 63 0.18 9.59 -4.27
C SER A 63 0.73 10.99 -4.54
N GLN A 64 1.82 11.11 -5.32
CA GLN A 64 2.49 12.37 -5.66
C GLN A 64 2.35 12.72 -7.14
N ILE A 65 1.70 11.85 -7.92
CA ILE A 65 1.47 12.03 -9.35
C ILE A 65 0.01 12.39 -9.54
N TYR A 66 -0.24 13.47 -10.26
CA TYR A 66 -1.59 13.84 -10.66
C TYR A 66 -2.14 12.76 -11.60
N PRO A 67 -3.29 12.13 -11.29
CA PRO A 67 -3.81 11.02 -12.09
C PRO A 67 -4.24 11.44 -13.50
N VAL A 68 -4.52 12.73 -13.70
CA VAL A 68 -5.00 13.28 -14.98
C VAL A 68 -3.86 13.68 -15.91
N CYS A 69 -2.77 14.24 -15.38
CA CYS A 69 -1.72 14.87 -16.20
C CYS A 69 -0.30 14.37 -15.89
N SER A 70 -0.17 13.39 -15.00
CA SER A 70 1.11 12.82 -14.57
C SER A 70 2.11 13.84 -14.01
N PHE A 71 1.64 15.03 -13.62
CA PHE A 71 2.46 16.08 -13.02
C PHE A 71 2.87 15.73 -11.59
N ARG A 72 4.06 16.15 -11.17
CA ARG A 72 4.63 15.90 -9.85
C ARG A 72 5.23 17.19 -9.30
N ASP A 73 4.80 17.59 -8.11
CA ASP A 73 5.35 18.72 -7.35
C ASP A 73 6.67 18.36 -6.62
#